data_AF-A0AAD0WJ50-F1
#
_entry.id   AF-A0AAD0WJ50-F1
#
_cell.length_a   1.000
_cell.length_b   1.000
_cell.length_c   1.000
_cell.angle_alpha   90.00
_cell.angle_beta   90.00
_cell.angle_gamma   90.00
#
_symmetry.space_group_name_H-M   'P 1'
#
loop_
_entity.id
_entity.type
_entity.pdbx_description
1 polymer ?
#
loop_
_entity_poly.entity_id
_entity_poly.type
_entity_poly.pdbx_seq_one_letter_code
_entity_poly.pdbx_strand_id
1 'polypeptide(L)'
;MLWTRQFSLPDAQSNERIFDTVMNAHGMAVAKWLLDLHGDTIAAATEGLLDYLHAWIADPGPSDTAWDIAFGRVHLAMKEGHLPDPVGAAVRLGLRIARSGRRGRWSAPMIASPVQFDEMLVEHVRDVEVNNAPGAAARVTLGLADGTSRMLERNVHDGRWQGEGAERLESVGRHRTIQLLHRRALPPEDCRGDIFKECQPVTHITREAAQSFHDGFEVLEQNAPQYVPWIERVLKGIVVCPQQETYRLVSGSWEDVPGFAHMSSPHGGIDIAEVLVHECAHQYFYMLQRVGPVDDASDAQLYWSPPIRKKRPLSRILMAYHALANVQLLYDAVANNPANSSLSIQYVKVNEPALQAAIQALEEPLRGNSALTELGRGLYEPLAERMAMLEV
;
A
#
# COMPACT_ATOMS: atom_id res chain seq x y z
N MET A 1 -7.33 19.75 14.99
CA MET A 1 -7.25 20.26 13.59
C MET A 1 -8.11 19.38 12.68
N LEU A 2 -8.89 19.95 11.75
CA LEU A 2 -9.80 19.20 10.87
C LEU A 2 -9.09 18.29 9.84
N TRP A 3 -7.81 18.51 9.57
CA TRP A 3 -7.13 17.85 8.43
C TRP A 3 -6.82 16.38 8.65
N THR A 4 -6.65 15.91 9.89
CA THR A 4 -6.35 14.50 10.20
C THR A 4 -7.54 13.59 9.94
N ARG A 5 -8.76 14.14 9.91
CA ARG A 5 -9.99 13.40 9.65
C ARG A 5 -9.96 12.65 8.31
N GLN A 6 -9.28 13.19 7.29
CA GLN A 6 -9.16 12.54 5.97
C GLN A 6 -8.42 11.19 5.98
N PHE A 7 -7.68 10.90 7.06
CA PHE A 7 -6.99 9.62 7.26
C PHE A 7 -7.85 8.62 8.05
N SER A 8 -8.94 9.09 8.66
CA SER A 8 -9.82 8.28 9.52
C SER A 8 -10.87 7.53 8.70
N LEU A 9 -11.57 8.21 7.78
CA LEU A 9 -12.63 7.64 6.94
C LEU A 9 -12.77 8.40 5.59
N PRO A 10 -13.37 7.80 4.54
CA PRO A 10 -13.48 8.41 3.20
C PRO A 10 -14.29 9.72 3.12
N ASP A 11 -15.30 9.91 3.96
CA ASP A 11 -16.23 11.06 3.87
C ASP A 11 -15.72 12.34 4.57
N ALA A 12 -14.50 12.32 5.12
CA ALA A 12 -13.87 13.51 5.65
C ALA A 12 -13.33 14.38 4.51
N GLN A 13 -13.51 15.71 4.59
CA GLN A 13 -12.97 16.65 3.59
C GLN A 13 -11.47 16.37 3.33
N SER A 14 -11.15 15.85 2.14
CA SER A 14 -9.77 15.54 1.77
C SER A 14 -9.04 16.82 1.36
N ASN A 15 -7.78 16.93 1.81
CA ASN A 15 -6.88 17.98 1.36
C ASN A 15 -5.67 17.29 0.74
N GLU A 16 -5.71 17.12 -0.58
CA GLU A 16 -4.66 16.43 -1.34
C GLU A 16 -3.28 17.04 -1.08
N ARG A 17 -3.16 18.36 -0.88
CA ARG A 17 -1.86 18.98 -0.58
C ARG A 17 -1.23 18.46 0.71
N ILE A 18 -2.05 18.15 1.72
CA ILE A 18 -1.56 17.62 2.99
C ILE A 18 -1.08 16.19 2.81
N PHE A 19 -1.90 15.36 2.18
CA PHE A 19 -1.54 13.98 1.84
C PHE A 19 -0.26 13.94 1.00
N ASP A 20 -0.16 14.83 0.00
CA ASP A 20 1.00 14.97 -0.85
C ASP A 20 2.26 15.33 -0.05
N THR A 21 2.12 16.27 0.88
CA THR A 21 3.20 16.71 1.76
C THR A 21 3.71 15.57 2.64
N VAL A 22 2.81 14.78 3.24
CA VAL A 22 3.19 13.66 4.11
C VAL A 22 3.97 12.59 3.32
N MET A 23 3.46 12.19 2.16
CA MET A 23 4.12 11.16 1.33
C MET A 23 5.45 11.65 0.76
N ASN A 24 5.50 12.88 0.24
CA ASN A 24 6.74 13.45 -0.30
C ASN A 24 7.79 13.64 0.79
N ALA A 25 7.42 14.16 1.97
CA ALA A 25 8.35 14.32 3.09
C ALA A 25 8.95 12.97 3.51
N HIS A 26 8.13 11.92 3.59
CA HIS A 26 8.60 10.56 3.85
C HIS A 26 9.58 10.09 2.77
N GLY A 27 9.18 10.14 1.49
CA GLY A 27 10.00 9.64 0.39
C GLY A 27 11.33 10.40 0.25
N MET A 28 11.32 11.72 0.42
CA MET A 28 12.52 12.55 0.45
C MET A 28 13.46 12.15 1.58
N ALA A 29 12.93 11.95 2.80
CA ALA A 29 13.74 11.56 3.95
C ALA A 29 14.41 10.19 3.74
N VAL A 30 13.66 9.22 3.21
CA VAL A 30 14.17 7.87 2.87
C VAL A 30 15.22 7.92 1.78
N ALA A 31 14.95 8.63 0.67
CA ALA A 31 15.91 8.75 -0.43
C ALA A 31 17.17 9.50 0.02
N LYS A 32 17.01 10.57 0.81
CA LYS A 32 18.16 11.30 1.37
C LYS A 32 19.02 10.42 2.26
N TRP A 33 18.41 9.64 3.17
CA TRP A 33 19.17 8.72 4.02
C TRP A 33 19.99 7.72 3.19
N LEU A 34 19.41 7.15 2.13
CA LEU A 34 20.13 6.26 1.21
C LEU A 34 21.34 6.95 0.57
N LEU A 35 21.16 8.18 0.08
CA LEU A 35 22.24 8.91 -0.60
C LEU A 35 23.32 9.40 0.39
N ASP A 36 22.93 9.87 1.56
CA ASP A 36 23.87 10.33 2.59
C ASP A 36 24.78 9.19 3.08
N LEU A 37 24.26 7.96 3.18
CA LEU A 37 25.01 6.81 3.68
C LEU A 37 25.73 6.01 2.57
N HIS A 38 25.15 5.93 1.38
CA HIS A 38 25.63 5.04 0.31
C HIS A 38 25.90 5.76 -1.03
N GLY A 39 25.89 7.09 -1.06
CA GLY A 39 26.07 7.90 -2.26
C GLY A 39 27.34 7.56 -3.05
N ASP A 40 28.48 7.40 -2.38
CA ASP A 40 29.76 7.05 -3.03
C ASP A 40 29.69 5.68 -3.73
N THR A 41 29.09 4.68 -3.07
CA THR A 41 28.90 3.34 -3.64
C THR A 41 27.98 3.38 -4.85
N ILE A 42 26.89 4.17 -4.79
CA ILE A 42 25.94 4.35 -5.89
C ILE A 42 26.62 5.08 -7.06
N ALA A 43 27.35 6.16 -6.78
CA ALA A 43 28.07 6.93 -7.80
C ALA A 43 29.14 6.10 -8.52
N ALA A 44 29.85 5.23 -7.80
CA ALA A 44 30.88 4.38 -8.38
C ALA A 44 30.31 3.28 -9.29
N ALA A 45 29.05 2.86 -9.07
CA ALA A 45 28.42 1.75 -9.77
C ALA A 45 27.46 2.17 -10.89
N THR A 46 27.07 3.44 -10.97
CA THR A 46 25.99 3.92 -11.84
C THR A 46 26.37 5.17 -12.62
N GLU A 47 25.68 5.44 -13.72
CA GLU A 47 25.85 6.66 -14.50
C GLU A 47 24.58 7.51 -14.36
N GLY A 48 24.68 8.72 -13.80
CA GLY A 48 23.58 9.70 -13.71
C GLY A 48 22.48 9.40 -12.68
N LEU A 49 22.41 8.20 -12.09
CA LEU A 49 21.35 7.83 -11.14
C LEU A 49 21.41 8.68 -9.85
N LEU A 50 22.61 8.95 -9.33
CA LEU A 50 22.79 9.76 -8.12
C LEU A 50 22.20 11.17 -8.31
N ASP A 51 22.56 11.84 -9.41
CA ASP A 51 22.05 13.16 -9.77
C ASP A 51 20.54 13.15 -9.99
N TYR A 52 20.03 12.08 -10.61
CA TYR A 52 18.59 11.88 -10.82
C TYR A 52 17.81 11.83 -9.50
N LEU A 53 18.31 11.09 -8.52
CA LEU A 53 17.71 10.98 -7.19
C LEU A 53 17.83 12.30 -6.41
N HIS A 54 18.98 12.97 -6.44
CA HIS A 54 19.13 14.30 -5.83
C HIS A 54 18.16 15.32 -6.44
N ALA A 55 18.01 15.31 -7.77
CA ALA A 55 17.06 16.18 -8.43
C ALA A 55 15.63 15.90 -7.96
N TRP A 56 15.23 14.63 -7.81
CA TRP A 56 13.91 14.28 -7.28
C TRP A 56 13.73 14.72 -5.82
N ILE A 57 14.74 14.57 -4.97
CA ILE A 57 14.68 15.06 -3.57
C ILE A 57 14.48 16.58 -3.53
N ALA A 58 15.13 17.34 -4.43
CA ALA A 58 15.02 18.80 -4.46
C ALA A 58 13.65 19.30 -4.94
N ASP A 59 12.99 18.54 -5.81
CA ASP A 59 11.68 18.88 -6.39
C ASP A 59 10.87 17.59 -6.55
N PRO A 60 10.28 17.07 -5.47
CA PRO A 60 9.52 15.83 -5.51
C PRO A 60 8.24 16.07 -6.32
N GLY A 61 8.03 15.24 -7.34
CA GLY A 61 6.88 15.33 -8.24
C GLY A 61 5.57 14.84 -7.59
N PRO A 62 4.72 14.11 -8.34
CA PRO A 62 3.49 13.54 -7.82
C PRO A 62 3.76 12.66 -6.58
N SER A 63 2.93 12.86 -5.57
CA SER A 63 3.14 12.34 -4.22
C SER A 63 2.99 10.83 -4.08
N ASP A 64 2.17 10.21 -4.92
CA ASP A 64 1.94 8.77 -4.93
C ASP A 64 3.18 7.99 -5.41
N THR A 65 4.23 8.66 -5.89
CA THR A 65 5.52 8.06 -6.21
C THR A 65 6.16 7.43 -4.98
N ALA A 66 6.10 8.09 -3.82
CA ALA A 66 6.82 7.71 -2.61
C ALA A 66 6.12 6.64 -1.75
N TRP A 67 4.82 6.42 -1.97
CA TRP A 67 4.05 5.39 -1.25
C TRP A 67 4.10 4.06 -1.99
N ASP A 68 5.30 3.45 -2.01
CA ASP A 68 5.62 2.25 -2.78
C ASP A 68 6.67 1.38 -2.06
N ILE A 69 6.62 0.06 -2.28
CA ILE A 69 7.53 -0.91 -1.67
C ILE A 69 9.02 -0.57 -1.87
N ALA A 70 9.38 0.07 -2.99
CA ALA A 70 10.76 0.50 -3.22
C ALA A 70 11.27 1.47 -2.12
N PHE A 71 10.41 2.40 -1.67
CA PHE A 71 10.71 3.30 -0.55
C PHE A 71 10.61 2.56 0.79
N GLY A 72 9.62 1.68 0.93
CA GLY A 72 9.44 0.84 2.11
C GLY A 72 10.68 0.04 2.50
N ARG A 73 11.35 -0.59 1.53
CA ARG A 73 12.57 -1.37 1.77
C ARG A 73 13.72 -0.53 2.31
N VAL A 74 13.92 0.66 1.75
CA VAL A 74 14.96 1.58 2.22
C VAL A 74 14.61 2.09 3.62
N HIS A 75 13.32 2.32 3.89
CA HIS A 75 12.85 2.67 5.23
C HIS A 75 13.07 1.55 6.26
N LEU A 76 12.81 0.29 5.89
CA LEU A 76 13.10 -0.87 6.74
C LEU A 76 14.60 -0.96 7.05
N ALA A 77 15.43 -0.84 6.02
CA ALA A 77 16.88 -0.83 6.17
C ALA A 77 17.38 0.32 7.07
N MET A 78 16.73 1.48 7.02
CA MET A 78 16.99 2.60 7.92
C MET A 78 16.68 2.23 9.39
N LYS A 79 15.60 1.50 9.66
CA LYS A 79 15.21 1.06 11.01
C LYS A 79 16.14 -0.03 11.55
N GLU A 80 16.54 -0.97 10.69
CA GLU A 80 17.42 -2.09 11.04
C GLU A 80 18.91 -1.70 11.05
N GLY A 81 19.27 -0.58 10.43
CA GLY A 81 20.65 -0.13 10.29
C GLY A 81 21.46 -0.98 9.29
N HIS A 82 20.81 -1.71 8.39
CA HIS A 82 21.49 -2.58 7.44
C HIS A 82 20.80 -2.57 6.06
N LEU A 83 21.57 -2.27 5.01
CA LEU A 83 21.13 -2.34 3.61
C LEU A 83 22.10 -3.21 2.80
N PRO A 84 21.73 -4.47 2.46
CA PRO A 84 22.64 -5.39 1.77
C PRO A 84 23.02 -4.96 0.35
N ASP A 85 22.07 -4.37 -0.40
CA ASP A 85 22.24 -3.95 -1.79
C ASP A 85 21.79 -2.49 -2.00
N PRO A 86 22.65 -1.51 -1.67
CA PRO A 86 22.31 -0.10 -1.82
C PRO A 86 22.13 0.33 -3.29
N VAL A 87 22.84 -0.30 -4.23
CA VAL A 87 22.72 0.01 -5.67
C VAL A 87 21.38 -0.48 -6.18
N GLY A 88 21.00 -1.72 -5.91
CA GLY A 88 19.69 -2.26 -6.29
C GLY A 88 18.53 -1.47 -5.67
N ALA A 89 18.67 -1.03 -4.41
CA ALA A 89 17.69 -0.16 -3.77
C ALA A 89 17.55 1.20 -4.50
N ALA A 90 18.68 1.84 -4.84
CA ALA A 90 18.68 3.09 -5.61
C ALA A 90 18.05 2.91 -7.01
N VAL A 91 18.32 1.80 -7.70
CA VAL A 91 17.73 1.48 -9.00
C VAL A 91 16.21 1.32 -8.89
N ARG A 92 15.70 0.65 -7.85
CA ARG A 92 14.25 0.50 -7.64
C ARG A 92 13.57 1.83 -7.35
N LEU A 93 14.19 2.72 -6.55
CA LEU A 93 13.70 4.09 -6.36
C LEU A 93 13.71 4.86 -7.68
N GLY A 94 14.81 4.80 -8.43
CA GLY A 94 14.96 5.46 -9.72
C GLY A 94 13.91 5.02 -10.73
N LEU A 95 13.64 3.71 -10.83
CA LEU A 95 12.59 3.16 -11.68
C LEU A 95 11.20 3.63 -11.25
N ARG A 96 10.91 3.62 -9.93
CA ARG A 96 9.64 4.11 -9.40
C ARG A 96 9.41 5.58 -9.75
N ILE A 97 10.45 6.40 -9.65
CA ILE A 97 10.40 7.83 -10.00
C ILE A 97 10.28 8.01 -11.53
N ALA A 98 11.00 7.19 -12.32
CA ALA A 98 10.92 7.23 -13.79
C ALA A 98 9.52 6.88 -14.29
N ARG A 99 8.84 5.92 -13.65
CA ARG A 99 7.45 5.54 -13.95
C ARG A 99 6.50 6.74 -13.93
N SER A 100 6.71 7.70 -13.01
CA SER A 100 5.89 8.92 -12.91
C SER A 100 6.08 9.89 -14.09
N GLY A 101 6.96 9.56 -15.04
CA GLY A 101 7.31 10.42 -16.18
C GLY A 101 8.37 11.48 -15.84
N ARG A 102 9.06 11.37 -14.70
CA ARG A 102 10.12 12.32 -14.34
C ARG A 102 11.28 12.27 -15.33
N ARG A 103 11.70 13.45 -15.79
CA ARG A 103 12.79 13.64 -16.75
C ARG A 103 14.14 13.29 -16.15
N GLY A 104 15.02 12.74 -16.98
CA GLY A 104 16.39 12.41 -16.61
C GLY A 104 16.95 11.29 -17.47
N ARG A 105 18.26 11.08 -17.37
CA ARG A 105 18.97 10.00 -18.03
C ARG A 105 19.91 9.33 -17.03
N TRP A 106 19.83 8.02 -16.92
CA TRP A 106 20.73 7.25 -16.08
C TRP A 106 20.80 5.80 -16.52
N SER A 107 21.89 5.12 -16.17
CA SER A 107 22.06 3.68 -16.34
C SER A 107 22.66 3.07 -15.08
N ALA A 108 22.28 1.82 -14.79
CA ALA A 108 22.78 1.12 -13.62
C ALA A 108 22.70 -0.41 -13.80
N PRO A 109 23.69 -1.15 -13.29
CA PRO A 109 23.54 -2.58 -13.07
C PRO A 109 22.66 -2.85 -11.85
N MET A 110 22.10 -4.05 -11.77
CA MET A 110 21.42 -4.57 -10.59
C MET A 110 21.57 -6.08 -10.50
N ILE A 111 21.34 -6.64 -9.31
CA ILE A 111 21.23 -8.09 -9.16
C ILE A 111 20.03 -8.57 -9.98
N ALA A 112 20.26 -9.61 -10.79
CA ALA A 112 19.27 -10.19 -11.68
C ALA A 112 17.97 -10.52 -10.91
N SER A 113 16.91 -9.75 -11.14
CA SER A 113 15.66 -9.86 -10.38
C SER A 113 14.47 -9.40 -11.21
N PRO A 114 13.22 -9.74 -10.82
CA PRO A 114 12.05 -9.20 -11.46
C PRO A 114 11.94 -7.68 -11.23
N VAL A 115 11.54 -6.98 -12.29
CA VAL A 115 11.19 -5.57 -12.28
C VAL A 115 9.74 -5.45 -12.67
N GLN A 116 8.93 -4.93 -11.75
CA GLN A 116 7.62 -4.40 -12.05
C GLN A 116 7.76 -2.96 -12.49
N PHE A 117 7.32 -2.66 -13.71
CA PHE A 117 7.32 -1.30 -14.26
C PHE A 117 5.97 -1.00 -14.87
N ASP A 118 5.25 -0.07 -14.24
CA ASP A 118 3.85 0.19 -14.54
C ASP A 118 2.95 -1.05 -14.38
N GLU A 119 2.29 -1.50 -15.45
CA GLU A 119 1.47 -2.73 -15.46
C GLU A 119 2.26 -3.95 -15.96
N MET A 120 3.56 -3.78 -16.20
CA MET A 120 4.39 -4.80 -16.84
C MET A 120 5.35 -5.45 -15.83
N LEU A 121 5.54 -6.74 -16.00
CA LEU A 121 6.55 -7.53 -15.33
C LEU A 121 7.60 -7.97 -16.35
N VAL A 122 8.87 -7.71 -16.01
CA VAL A 122 10.03 -8.23 -16.74
C VAL A 122 10.89 -9.01 -15.76
N GLU A 123 11.05 -10.30 -16.02
CA GLU A 123 11.85 -11.20 -15.17
C GLU A 123 13.35 -11.11 -15.52
N HIS A 124 14.21 -11.43 -14.54
CA HIS A 124 15.66 -11.53 -14.72
C HIS A 124 16.38 -10.29 -15.27
N VAL A 125 15.91 -9.09 -14.90
CA VAL A 125 16.55 -7.82 -15.26
C VAL A 125 17.86 -7.67 -14.50
N ARG A 126 18.97 -7.44 -15.21
CA ARG A 126 20.32 -7.26 -14.66
C ARG A 126 20.89 -5.85 -14.87
N ASP A 127 20.34 -5.08 -15.79
CA ASP A 127 20.71 -3.69 -16.01
C ASP A 127 19.53 -2.88 -16.50
N VAL A 128 19.58 -1.59 -16.22
CA VAL A 128 18.52 -0.63 -16.52
C VAL A 128 19.14 0.59 -17.15
N GLU A 129 18.53 1.09 -18.24
CA GLU A 129 18.78 2.41 -18.78
C GLU A 129 17.47 3.18 -18.85
N VAL A 130 17.44 4.38 -18.27
CA VAL A 130 16.32 5.31 -18.39
C VAL A 130 16.76 6.50 -19.23
N ASN A 131 15.94 6.84 -20.23
CA ASN A 131 16.14 8.02 -21.06
C ASN A 131 14.82 8.77 -21.24
N ASN A 132 14.67 9.84 -20.49
CA ASN A 132 13.52 10.74 -20.56
C ASN A 132 14.00 12.18 -20.76
N ALA A 133 14.44 12.47 -21.99
CA ALA A 133 14.92 13.78 -22.42
C ALA A 133 13.77 14.66 -22.96
N PRO A 134 13.86 16.00 -22.84
CA PRO A 134 12.89 16.91 -23.45
C PRO A 134 12.77 16.69 -24.97
N GLY A 135 11.54 16.57 -25.47
CA GLY A 135 11.27 16.45 -26.91
C GLY A 135 11.44 15.04 -27.50
N ALA A 136 11.81 14.04 -26.69
CA ALA A 136 11.82 12.64 -27.08
C ALA A 136 10.77 11.85 -26.29
N ALA A 137 10.33 10.70 -26.82
CA ALA A 137 9.53 9.76 -26.05
C ALA A 137 10.37 9.22 -24.88
N ALA A 138 9.78 9.17 -23.68
CA ALA A 138 10.47 8.61 -22.52
C ALA A 138 10.61 7.10 -22.69
N ARG A 139 11.81 6.58 -22.46
CA ARG A 139 12.14 5.17 -22.65
C ARG A 139 12.83 4.58 -21.42
N VAL A 140 12.53 3.32 -21.16
CA VAL A 140 13.24 2.48 -20.20
C VAL A 140 13.67 1.21 -20.92
N THR A 141 14.96 0.94 -20.95
CA THR A 141 15.53 -0.30 -21.46
C THR A 141 15.94 -1.18 -20.29
N LEU A 142 15.49 -2.43 -20.29
CA LEU A 142 15.77 -3.43 -19.27
C LEU A 142 16.61 -4.53 -19.91
N GLY A 143 17.90 -4.61 -19.58
CA GLY A 143 18.79 -5.67 -20.01
C GLY A 143 18.59 -6.94 -19.18
N LEU A 144 18.46 -8.08 -19.85
CA LEU A 144 18.16 -9.36 -19.24
C LEU A 144 19.41 -10.24 -19.08
N ALA A 145 19.35 -11.19 -18.15
CA ALA A 145 20.43 -12.13 -17.88
C ALA A 145 20.83 -13.02 -19.09
N ASP A 146 19.92 -13.23 -20.04
CA ASP A 146 20.16 -13.97 -21.28
C ASP A 146 20.86 -13.15 -22.38
N GLY A 147 21.16 -11.88 -22.11
CA GLY A 147 21.78 -10.95 -23.05
C GLY A 147 20.79 -10.20 -23.95
N THR A 148 19.50 -10.51 -23.90
CA THR A 148 18.45 -9.74 -24.59
C THR A 148 18.05 -8.50 -23.78
N SER A 149 17.22 -7.63 -24.38
CA SER A 149 16.66 -6.47 -23.68
C SER A 149 15.16 -6.35 -23.94
N ARG A 150 14.47 -5.63 -23.06
CA ARG A 150 13.09 -5.16 -23.26
C ARG A 150 13.07 -3.64 -23.21
N MET A 151 12.41 -3.03 -24.18
CA MET A 151 12.26 -1.58 -24.24
C MET A 151 10.81 -1.21 -23.94
N LEU A 152 10.64 -0.33 -22.96
CA LEU A 152 9.36 0.25 -22.57
C LEU A 152 9.37 1.71 -23.00
N GLU A 153 8.29 2.16 -23.65
CA GLU A 153 8.12 3.54 -24.08
C GLU A 153 6.87 4.13 -23.42
N ARG A 154 6.97 5.40 -23.00
CA ARG A 154 5.84 6.14 -22.44
C ARG A 154 5.08 6.83 -23.55
N ASN A 155 3.80 6.52 -23.66
CA ASN A 155 2.90 7.19 -24.58
C ASN A 155 2.74 8.65 -24.16
N VAL A 156 2.93 9.57 -25.11
CA VAL A 156 2.90 11.02 -24.88
C VAL A 156 1.50 11.58 -24.62
N HIS A 157 0.45 10.85 -25.04
CA HIS A 157 -0.93 11.30 -24.96
C HIS A 157 -1.60 10.93 -23.64
N ASP A 158 -1.48 9.66 -23.22
CA ASP A 158 -2.13 9.15 -22.00
C ASP A 158 -1.15 8.91 -20.84
N GLY A 159 0.16 9.02 -21.10
CA GLY A 159 1.20 8.85 -20.10
C GLY A 159 1.45 7.41 -19.66
N ARG A 160 0.83 6.42 -20.32
CA ARG A 160 0.99 5.00 -20.01
C ARG A 160 2.27 4.43 -20.60
N TRP A 161 2.82 3.42 -19.95
CA TRP A 161 3.98 2.70 -20.47
C TRP A 161 3.56 1.47 -21.24
N GLN A 162 4.25 1.21 -22.36
CA GLN A 162 4.02 0.07 -23.22
C GLN A 162 5.35 -0.55 -23.65
N GLY A 163 5.38 -1.87 -23.85
CA GLY A 163 6.56 -2.57 -24.33
C GLY A 163 6.22 -3.98 -24.81
N GLU A 164 6.85 -4.40 -25.90
CA GLU A 164 6.66 -5.76 -26.43
C GLU A 164 7.41 -6.79 -25.59
N GLY A 165 6.81 -7.97 -25.42
CA GLY A 165 7.46 -9.11 -24.75
C GLY A 165 7.63 -8.96 -23.24
N ALA A 166 6.92 -8.03 -22.61
CA ALA A 166 6.73 -7.97 -21.16
C ALA A 166 5.39 -8.62 -20.76
N GLU A 167 5.36 -9.31 -19.63
CA GLU A 167 4.12 -9.88 -19.09
C GLU A 167 3.26 -8.74 -18.53
N ARG A 168 1.98 -8.66 -18.90
CA ARG A 168 1.06 -7.70 -18.27
C ARG A 168 0.44 -8.34 -17.04
N LEU A 169 0.54 -7.65 -15.92
CA LEU A 169 -0.01 -8.12 -14.66
C LEU A 169 -1.54 -7.97 -14.64
N GLU A 170 -2.21 -8.94 -14.02
CA GLU A 170 -3.63 -8.83 -13.70
C GLU A 170 -3.85 -7.66 -12.74
N SER A 171 -4.97 -6.97 -12.89
CA SER A 171 -5.23 -5.77 -12.09
C SER A 171 -6.70 -5.51 -11.83
N VAL A 172 -6.95 -4.77 -10.76
CA VAL A 172 -8.27 -4.31 -10.33
C VAL A 172 -8.28 -2.81 -10.07
N GLY A 173 -9.41 -2.30 -9.59
CA GLY A 173 -9.68 -0.86 -9.47
C GLY A 173 -10.63 -0.36 -10.55
N ARG A 174 -10.93 0.94 -10.49
CA ARG A 174 -11.93 1.68 -11.25
C ARG A 174 -11.36 2.97 -11.81
N HIS A 175 -10.69 3.77 -10.98
CA HIS A 175 -10.05 5.01 -11.42
C HIS A 175 -8.53 4.88 -11.45
N ARG A 176 -7.96 4.04 -10.59
CA ARG A 176 -6.53 3.74 -10.55
C ARG A 176 -6.31 2.23 -10.53
N THR A 177 -5.26 1.79 -11.22
CA THR A 177 -4.89 0.39 -11.31
C THR A 177 -4.23 -0.10 -10.03
N ILE A 178 -4.73 -1.20 -9.48
CA ILE A 178 -4.13 -1.96 -8.37
C ILE A 178 -3.69 -3.32 -8.92
N GLN A 179 -2.40 -3.60 -8.85
CA GLN A 179 -1.80 -4.78 -9.47
C GLN A 179 -1.95 -6.02 -8.59
N LEU A 180 -2.37 -7.15 -9.16
CA LEU A 180 -2.42 -8.45 -8.49
C LEU A 180 -1.07 -9.15 -8.68
N LEU A 181 -0.32 -9.30 -7.59
CA LEU A 181 1.04 -9.81 -7.61
C LEU A 181 1.09 -11.28 -7.24
N HIS A 182 1.60 -12.10 -8.15
CA HIS A 182 2.02 -13.48 -7.88
C HIS A 182 3.52 -13.53 -7.53
N ARG A 183 4.01 -14.69 -7.07
CA ARG A 183 5.40 -14.90 -6.60
C ARG A 183 6.47 -14.37 -7.56
N ARG A 184 6.34 -14.57 -8.87
CA ARG A 184 7.34 -14.10 -9.87
C ARG A 184 7.44 -12.57 -9.99
N ALA A 185 6.42 -11.84 -9.54
CA ALA A 185 6.42 -10.37 -9.56
C ALA A 185 7.18 -9.77 -8.37
N LEU A 186 7.49 -10.59 -7.36
CA LEU A 186 8.17 -10.18 -6.15
C LEU A 186 9.64 -10.58 -6.22
N PRO A 187 10.56 -9.68 -5.87
CA PRO A 187 11.97 -10.03 -5.77
C PRO A 187 12.23 -11.18 -4.78
N PRO A 188 13.21 -12.07 -5.04
CA PRO A 188 13.46 -13.24 -4.19
C PRO A 188 13.69 -12.91 -2.71
N GLU A 189 14.30 -11.75 -2.44
CA GLU A 189 14.50 -11.22 -1.10
C GLU A 189 13.18 -10.94 -0.37
N ASP A 190 12.12 -10.55 -1.07
CA ASP A 190 10.80 -10.28 -0.46
C ASP A 190 10.07 -11.58 -0.12
N CYS A 191 10.26 -12.63 -0.93
CA CYS A 191 9.65 -13.94 -0.71
C CYS A 191 10.34 -14.75 0.40
N ARG A 192 11.60 -14.43 0.71
CA ARG A 192 12.43 -15.12 1.71
C ARG A 192 12.69 -14.29 2.97
N GLY A 193 12.54 -12.96 2.87
CA GLY A 193 12.74 -12.00 3.94
C GLY A 193 11.51 -11.80 4.80
N ASP A 194 11.62 -10.86 5.76
CA ASP A 194 10.59 -10.64 6.78
C ASP A 194 9.30 -9.98 6.25
N ILE A 195 9.35 -9.33 5.07
CA ILE A 195 8.25 -8.55 4.49
C ILE A 195 7.02 -9.40 4.14
N PHE A 196 7.20 -10.56 3.50
CA PHE A 196 6.11 -11.48 3.16
C PHE A 196 6.33 -12.88 3.73
N LYS A 197 7.10 -13.01 4.81
CA LYS A 197 7.47 -14.30 5.41
C LYS A 197 6.28 -15.20 5.76
N GLU A 198 5.19 -14.57 6.19
CA GLU A 198 3.94 -15.25 6.56
C GLU A 198 3.04 -15.51 5.33
N CYS A 199 3.38 -14.92 4.18
CA CYS A 199 2.66 -15.07 2.94
C CYS A 199 3.38 -16.08 2.06
N GLN A 200 2.63 -16.98 1.46
CA GLN A 200 3.15 -17.81 0.39
C GLN A 200 2.45 -17.38 -0.89
N PRO A 201 2.98 -16.41 -1.66
CA PRO A 201 2.30 -15.92 -2.84
C PRO A 201 2.08 -17.05 -3.85
N VAL A 202 0.94 -17.02 -4.53
CA VAL A 202 0.62 -18.00 -5.58
C VAL A 202 1.61 -17.90 -6.73
N THR A 203 1.78 -18.97 -7.51
CA THR A 203 2.67 -18.97 -8.68
C THR A 203 2.07 -18.26 -9.89
N HIS A 204 0.74 -18.25 -9.98
CA HIS A 204 -0.05 -17.61 -11.03
C HIS A 204 -1.37 -17.12 -10.42
N ILE A 205 -1.93 -16.04 -10.97
CA ILE A 205 -3.26 -15.56 -10.61
C ILE A 205 -4.28 -16.33 -11.47
N THR A 206 -5.21 -17.04 -10.84
CA THR A 206 -6.29 -17.70 -11.57
C THR A 206 -7.37 -16.69 -11.95
N ARG A 207 -8.16 -16.99 -12.99
CA ARG A 207 -9.31 -16.17 -13.37
C ARG A 207 -10.31 -16.01 -12.22
N GLU A 208 -10.53 -17.08 -11.46
CA GLU A 208 -11.39 -17.08 -10.28
C GLU A 208 -10.87 -16.12 -9.20
N ALA A 209 -9.56 -16.16 -8.90
CA ALA A 209 -8.97 -15.23 -7.95
C ALA A 209 -9.07 -13.78 -8.43
N ALA A 210 -8.76 -13.49 -9.70
CA ALA A 210 -8.93 -12.15 -10.26
C ALA A 210 -10.39 -11.67 -10.17
N GLN A 211 -11.35 -12.55 -10.49
CA GLN A 211 -12.78 -12.25 -10.40
C GLN A 211 -13.20 -11.92 -8.96
N SER A 212 -12.75 -12.66 -7.95
CA SER A 212 -13.02 -12.33 -6.55
C SER A 212 -12.64 -10.89 -6.19
N PHE A 213 -11.50 -10.39 -6.69
CA PHE A 213 -11.10 -9.00 -6.47
C PHE A 213 -11.97 -7.99 -7.23
N HIS A 214 -12.41 -8.31 -8.44
CA HIS A 214 -13.37 -7.48 -9.16
C HIS A 214 -14.72 -7.41 -8.43
N ASP A 215 -15.21 -8.55 -7.96
CA ASP A 215 -16.46 -8.67 -7.18
C ASP A 215 -16.38 -7.84 -5.89
N GLY A 216 -15.22 -7.81 -5.23
CA GLY A 216 -14.99 -6.96 -4.06
C GLY A 216 -15.11 -5.46 -4.36
N PHE A 217 -14.55 -5.00 -5.48
CA PHE A 217 -14.75 -3.62 -5.92
C PHE A 217 -16.21 -3.35 -6.32
N GLU A 218 -16.92 -4.31 -6.89
CA GLU A 218 -18.35 -4.15 -7.21
C GLU A 218 -19.18 -3.97 -5.93
N VAL A 219 -18.90 -4.74 -4.87
CA VAL A 219 -19.54 -4.55 -3.55
C VAL A 219 -19.29 -3.14 -3.03
N LEU A 220 -18.06 -2.63 -3.12
CA LEU A 220 -17.72 -1.28 -2.68
C LEU A 220 -18.46 -0.22 -3.48
N GLU A 221 -18.47 -0.30 -4.81
CA GLU A 221 -19.18 0.65 -5.66
C GLU A 221 -20.68 0.70 -5.39
N GLN A 222 -21.30 -0.46 -5.16
CA GLN A 222 -22.74 -0.58 -4.98
C GLN A 222 -23.19 -0.09 -3.60
N ASN A 223 -22.35 -0.27 -2.57
CA ASN A 223 -22.76 -0.07 -1.17
C ASN A 223 -22.11 1.16 -0.54
N ALA A 224 -20.82 1.37 -0.76
CA ALA A 224 -20.06 2.43 -0.12
C ALA A 224 -19.05 3.05 -1.13
N PRO A 225 -19.54 3.69 -2.22
CA PRO A 225 -18.71 4.11 -3.34
C PRO A 225 -17.59 5.09 -2.94
N GLN A 226 -17.73 5.79 -1.82
CA GLN A 226 -16.70 6.68 -1.27
C GLN A 226 -15.40 5.93 -0.88
N TYR A 227 -15.48 4.62 -0.58
CA TYR A 227 -14.30 3.82 -0.26
C TYR A 227 -13.44 3.50 -1.49
N VAL A 228 -14.02 3.47 -2.70
CA VAL A 228 -13.27 3.16 -3.93
C VAL A 228 -12.10 4.13 -4.15
N PRO A 229 -12.31 5.47 -4.24
CA PRO A 229 -11.20 6.40 -4.37
C PRO A 229 -10.30 6.42 -3.13
N TRP A 230 -10.83 6.15 -1.94
CA TRP A 230 -10.03 6.10 -0.70
C TRP A 230 -9.05 4.92 -0.68
N ILE A 231 -9.48 3.75 -1.15
CA ILE A 231 -8.64 2.55 -1.34
C ILE A 231 -7.61 2.79 -2.44
N GLU A 232 -8.05 3.23 -3.62
CA GLU A 232 -7.18 3.46 -4.79
C GLU A 232 -6.12 4.54 -4.59
N ARG A 233 -6.37 5.46 -3.67
CA ARG A 233 -5.41 6.51 -3.30
C ARG A 233 -4.15 5.90 -2.69
N VAL A 234 -4.30 4.93 -1.77
CA VAL A 234 -3.20 4.34 -1.00
C VAL A 234 -2.72 3.01 -1.57
N LEU A 235 -3.60 2.16 -2.09
CA LEU A 235 -3.25 0.82 -2.54
C LEU A 235 -2.75 0.85 -4.00
N LYS A 236 -1.65 0.15 -4.26
CA LYS A 236 -0.97 0.03 -5.56
C LYS A 236 -0.85 -1.42 -6.02
N GLY A 237 -0.79 -2.36 -5.09
CA GLY A 237 -0.85 -3.78 -5.42
C GLY A 237 -1.26 -4.67 -4.26
N ILE A 238 -1.68 -5.88 -4.61
CA ILE A 238 -2.10 -6.92 -3.68
C ILE A 238 -1.29 -8.17 -3.98
N VAL A 239 -0.55 -8.65 -2.98
CA VAL A 239 0.14 -9.94 -3.05
C VAL A 239 -0.87 -11.06 -2.82
N VAL A 240 -1.15 -11.82 -3.86
CA VAL A 240 -2.19 -12.86 -3.82
C VAL A 240 -1.63 -14.14 -3.22
N CYS A 241 -2.29 -14.61 -2.17
CA CYS A 241 -1.94 -15.83 -1.44
C CYS A 241 -3.00 -16.93 -1.70
N PRO A 242 -2.64 -18.21 -1.60
CA PRO A 242 -3.62 -19.28 -1.69
C PRO A 242 -4.53 -19.23 -0.46
N GLN A 243 -5.78 -19.63 -0.66
CA GLN A 243 -6.67 -19.95 0.46
C GLN A 243 -6.07 -21.12 1.26
N GLN A 244 -6.05 -20.99 2.59
CA GLN A 244 -5.62 -22.08 3.48
C GLN A 244 -6.84 -22.96 3.82
N GLU A 245 -6.60 -24.27 4.06
CA GLU A 245 -7.63 -25.32 4.19
C GLU A 245 -8.73 -25.04 5.23
N THR A 246 -8.57 -24.06 6.12
CA THR A 246 -9.49 -23.76 7.22
C THR A 246 -10.43 -22.57 6.96
N TYR A 247 -10.76 -22.23 5.71
CA TYR A 247 -11.62 -21.09 5.32
C TYR A 247 -11.27 -19.75 5.98
N ARG A 248 -10.07 -19.66 6.56
CA ARG A 248 -9.64 -18.45 7.25
C ARG A 248 -9.10 -17.53 6.18
N LEU A 249 -9.77 -16.40 6.01
CA LEU A 249 -9.22 -15.30 5.26
C LEU A 249 -7.89 -14.90 5.93
N VAL A 250 -6.82 -14.87 5.13
CA VAL A 250 -5.50 -14.40 5.54
C VAL A 250 -5.22 -13.10 4.81
N SER A 251 -5.04 -12.02 5.56
CA SER A 251 -4.64 -10.72 5.03
C SER A 251 -3.67 -10.03 5.98
N GLY A 252 -3.01 -9.01 5.45
CA GLY A 252 -2.23 -8.10 6.26
C GLY A 252 -1.50 -7.06 5.44
N SER A 253 -1.08 -6.02 6.15
CA SER A 253 -0.29 -4.91 5.65
C SER A 253 0.75 -4.53 6.69
N TRP A 254 1.86 -3.98 6.21
CA TRP A 254 2.99 -3.62 7.05
C TRP A 254 3.36 -2.17 6.85
N GLU A 255 3.87 -1.56 7.93
CA GLU A 255 4.37 -0.19 7.93
C GLU A 255 5.46 0.03 6.87
N ASP A 256 6.30 -0.99 6.67
CA ASP A 256 7.47 -0.92 5.79
C ASP A 256 7.17 -1.40 4.35
N VAL A 257 5.89 -1.63 4.02
CA VAL A 257 5.44 -2.03 2.68
C VAL A 257 4.32 -1.08 2.21
N PRO A 258 4.63 0.22 2.03
CA PRO A 258 3.63 1.21 1.69
C PRO A 258 3.03 0.92 0.32
N GLY A 259 1.71 0.99 0.26
CA GLY A 259 0.92 0.80 -0.95
C GLY A 259 0.67 -0.65 -1.33
N PHE A 260 1.05 -1.62 -0.49
CA PHE A 260 0.77 -3.02 -0.74
C PHE A 260 0.15 -3.71 0.48
N ALA A 261 -0.73 -4.65 0.20
CA ALA A 261 -1.27 -5.60 1.16
C ALA A 261 -1.11 -7.02 0.60
N HIS A 262 -1.25 -8.04 1.44
CA HIS A 262 -1.43 -9.40 0.98
C HIS A 262 -2.83 -9.89 1.32
N MET A 263 -3.34 -10.80 0.50
CA MET A 263 -4.67 -11.35 0.68
C MET A 263 -4.76 -12.76 0.10
N SER A 264 -5.30 -13.69 0.87
CA SER A 264 -5.71 -15.01 0.38
C SER A 264 -6.85 -14.87 -0.62
N SER A 265 -6.88 -15.71 -1.65
CA SER A 265 -7.91 -15.71 -2.69
C SER A 265 -8.05 -17.12 -3.28
N PRO A 266 -9.22 -17.53 -3.82
CA PRO A 266 -10.49 -16.78 -3.97
C PRO A 266 -11.32 -16.69 -2.68
N HIS A 267 -12.15 -15.65 -2.59
CA HIS A 267 -13.21 -15.45 -1.58
C HIS A 267 -14.42 -14.75 -2.20
N GLY A 268 -15.53 -14.64 -1.45
CA GLY A 268 -16.69 -13.87 -1.89
C GLY A 268 -16.39 -12.38 -1.98
N GLY A 269 -17.13 -11.65 -2.82
CA GLY A 269 -16.91 -10.21 -3.01
C GLY A 269 -16.97 -9.41 -1.71
N ILE A 270 -17.87 -9.75 -0.78
CA ILE A 270 -17.96 -9.04 0.52
C ILE A 270 -16.74 -9.30 1.40
N ASP A 271 -16.23 -10.53 1.44
CA ASP A 271 -14.99 -10.84 2.16
C ASP A 271 -13.83 -9.98 1.63
N ILE A 272 -13.71 -9.87 0.30
CA ILE A 272 -12.66 -9.04 -0.33
C ILE A 272 -12.88 -7.56 -0.03
N ALA A 273 -14.10 -7.05 -0.13
CA ALA A 273 -14.42 -5.65 0.17
C ALA A 273 -14.09 -5.28 1.63
N GLU A 274 -14.45 -6.14 2.57
CA GLU A 274 -14.11 -6.02 3.99
C GLU A 274 -12.60 -5.89 4.19
N VAL A 275 -11.82 -6.77 3.57
CA VAL A 275 -10.35 -6.75 3.71
C VAL A 275 -9.74 -5.53 3.05
N LEU A 276 -10.23 -5.13 1.87
CA LEU A 276 -9.72 -3.92 1.21
C LEU A 276 -9.90 -2.69 2.10
N VAL A 277 -11.06 -2.54 2.75
CA VAL A 277 -11.31 -1.48 3.73
C VAL A 277 -10.38 -1.60 4.93
N HIS A 278 -10.26 -2.81 5.50
CA HIS A 278 -9.40 -3.09 6.66
C HIS A 278 -7.93 -2.74 6.40
N GLU A 279 -7.34 -3.28 5.32
CA GLU A 279 -5.92 -3.11 5.03
C GLU A 279 -5.60 -1.70 4.57
N CYS A 280 -6.52 -1.03 3.87
CA CYS A 280 -6.33 0.38 3.52
C CYS A 280 -6.40 1.28 4.76
N ALA A 281 -7.23 0.98 5.75
CA ALA A 281 -7.21 1.69 7.03
C ALA A 281 -5.84 1.61 7.70
N HIS A 282 -5.21 0.43 7.71
CA HIS A 282 -3.83 0.30 8.18
C HIS A 282 -2.83 1.14 7.37
N GLN A 283 -2.97 1.24 6.04
CA GLN A 283 -2.12 2.12 5.22
C GLN A 283 -2.25 3.59 5.63
N TYR A 284 -3.46 4.09 5.87
CA TYR A 284 -3.66 5.47 6.36
C TYR A 284 -3.11 5.67 7.78
N PHE A 285 -3.24 4.67 8.66
CA PHE A 285 -2.65 4.69 9.99
C PHE A 285 -1.12 4.83 9.92
N TYR A 286 -0.45 3.95 9.15
CA TYR A 286 1.00 3.99 8.98
C TYR A 286 1.46 5.30 8.33
N MET A 287 0.69 5.84 7.39
CA MET A 287 0.98 7.14 6.80
C MET A 287 0.96 8.26 7.84
N LEU A 288 -0.05 8.28 8.71
CA LEU A 288 -0.13 9.31 9.75
C LEU A 288 1.01 9.19 10.77
N GLN A 289 1.47 7.98 11.07
CA GLN A 289 2.64 7.76 11.93
C GLN A 289 3.94 8.36 11.37
N ARG A 290 4.02 8.65 10.06
CA ARG A 290 5.16 9.37 9.46
C ARG A 290 5.17 10.85 9.80
N VAL A 291 4.05 11.40 10.26
CA VAL A 291 3.95 12.78 10.75
C VAL A 291 4.38 12.87 12.21
N GLY A 292 4.00 11.88 13.02
CA GLY A 292 4.32 11.85 14.44
C GLY A 292 3.60 10.70 15.17
N PRO A 293 3.85 10.55 16.47
CA PRO A 293 3.25 9.49 17.26
C PRO A 293 1.75 9.73 17.47
N VAL A 294 0.96 8.64 17.48
CA VAL A 294 -0.49 8.68 17.71
C VAL A 294 -0.87 8.67 19.20
N ASP A 295 0.08 8.29 20.05
CA ASP A 295 0.01 8.40 21.52
C ASP A 295 1.34 8.93 22.06
N ASP A 296 1.33 9.61 23.20
CA ASP A 296 2.52 10.21 23.81
C ASP A 296 3.29 9.26 24.75
N ALA A 297 2.90 7.98 24.77
CA ALA A 297 3.40 6.93 25.66
C ALA A 297 3.29 7.22 27.17
N SER A 298 2.52 8.23 27.60
CA SER A 298 2.24 8.48 29.02
C SER A 298 1.36 7.38 29.65
N ASP A 299 0.61 6.67 28.82
CA ASP A 299 -0.16 5.48 29.18
C ASP A 299 0.60 4.19 28.81
N ALA A 300 1.25 3.60 29.82
CA ALA A 300 1.98 2.34 29.69
C ALA A 300 1.09 1.09 29.84
N GLN A 301 -0.22 1.24 30.01
CA GLN A 301 -1.14 0.13 30.18
C GLN A 301 -1.25 -0.70 28.89
N LEU A 302 -1.39 -2.01 29.06
CA LEU A 302 -1.74 -2.90 27.96
C LEU A 302 -3.21 -3.30 28.03
N TYR A 303 -3.90 -3.14 26.90
CA TYR A 303 -5.33 -3.37 26.75
C TYR A 303 -5.59 -4.62 25.93
N TRP A 304 -6.72 -5.28 26.19
CA TRP A 304 -7.11 -6.46 25.44
C TRP A 304 -7.46 -6.11 24.00
N SER A 305 -6.84 -6.81 23.03
CA SER A 305 -7.20 -6.72 21.62
C SER A 305 -7.93 -8.00 21.20
N PRO A 306 -9.27 -7.96 21.01
CA PRO A 306 -10.03 -9.14 20.61
C PRO A 306 -9.53 -9.80 19.32
N PRO A 307 -9.17 -9.07 18.23
CA PRO A 307 -8.75 -9.71 16.98
C PRO A 307 -7.52 -10.60 17.10
N ILE A 308 -6.53 -10.19 17.89
CA ILE A 308 -5.27 -10.93 18.08
C ILE A 308 -5.24 -11.70 19.41
N ARG A 309 -6.30 -11.57 20.22
CA ARG A 309 -6.47 -12.24 21.53
C ARG A 309 -5.26 -12.07 22.46
N LYS A 310 -4.72 -10.85 22.52
CA LYS A 310 -3.57 -10.51 23.38
C LYS A 310 -3.64 -9.08 23.89
N LYS A 311 -2.92 -8.81 24.98
CA LYS A 311 -2.75 -7.44 25.49
C LYS A 311 -1.80 -6.64 24.61
N ARG A 312 -2.14 -5.38 24.32
CA ARG A 312 -1.47 -4.50 23.34
C ARG A 312 -1.42 -3.06 23.86
N PRO A 313 -0.39 -2.27 23.48
CA PRO A 313 -0.31 -0.85 23.83
C PRO A 313 -1.39 -0.04 23.11
N LEU A 314 -1.67 1.19 23.60
CA LEU A 314 -2.74 2.07 23.13
C LEU A 314 -2.72 2.31 21.61
N SER A 315 -1.57 2.62 21.00
CA SER A 315 -1.43 2.75 19.53
C SER A 315 -1.92 1.53 18.76
N ARG A 316 -1.70 0.31 19.27
CA ARG A 316 -2.14 -0.93 18.61
C ARG A 316 -3.62 -1.21 18.81
N ILE A 317 -4.23 -0.67 19.87
CA ILE A 317 -5.68 -0.66 20.05
C ILE A 317 -6.32 0.31 19.08
N LEU A 318 -5.80 1.53 18.97
CA LEU A 318 -6.26 2.53 18.02
C LEU A 318 -6.19 2.02 16.58
N MET A 319 -5.08 1.38 16.20
CA MET A 319 -4.91 0.78 14.86
C MET A 319 -5.99 -0.28 14.55
N ALA A 320 -6.32 -1.12 15.52
CA ALA A 320 -7.37 -2.14 15.36
C ALA A 320 -8.76 -1.51 15.31
N TYR A 321 -9.06 -0.54 16.18
CA TYR A 321 -10.33 0.19 16.16
C TYR A 321 -10.55 0.89 14.82
N HIS A 322 -9.53 1.58 14.31
CA HIS A 322 -9.57 2.31 13.04
C HIS A 322 -9.94 1.40 11.86
N ALA A 323 -9.35 0.21 11.78
CA ALA A 323 -9.69 -0.76 10.75
C ALA A 323 -11.12 -1.34 10.92
N LEU A 324 -11.46 -1.80 12.12
CA LEU A 324 -12.75 -2.46 12.36
C LEU A 324 -13.95 -1.51 12.27
N ALA A 325 -13.83 -0.27 12.74
CA ALA A 325 -14.90 0.71 12.63
C ALA A 325 -15.18 1.11 11.16
N ASN A 326 -14.16 1.19 10.30
CA ASN A 326 -14.38 1.38 8.86
C ASN A 326 -15.09 0.16 8.23
N VAL A 327 -14.75 -1.07 8.65
CA VAL A 327 -15.48 -2.28 8.21
C VAL A 327 -16.94 -2.25 8.67
N GLN A 328 -17.23 -1.79 9.89
CA GLN A 328 -18.60 -1.65 10.38
C GLN A 328 -19.41 -0.65 9.53
N LEU A 329 -18.79 0.44 9.06
CA LEU A 329 -19.44 1.37 8.12
C LEU A 329 -19.79 0.69 6.77
N LEU A 330 -18.92 -0.19 6.26
CA LEU A 330 -19.24 -0.99 5.08
C LEU A 330 -20.39 -1.96 5.34
N TYR A 331 -20.37 -2.65 6.49
CA TYR A 331 -21.42 -3.60 6.87
C TYR A 331 -22.79 -2.92 6.97
N ASP A 332 -22.86 -1.75 7.62
CA ASP A 332 -24.08 -0.95 7.70
C ASP A 332 -24.59 -0.58 6.30
N ALA A 333 -23.70 -0.12 5.41
CA ALA A 333 -24.06 0.21 4.04
C ALA A 333 -24.59 -1.00 3.24
N VAL A 334 -23.99 -2.18 3.44
CA VAL A 334 -24.46 -3.44 2.82
C VAL A 334 -25.82 -3.87 3.40
N ALA A 335 -26.01 -3.77 4.71
CA ALA A 335 -27.27 -4.14 5.36
C ALA A 335 -28.44 -3.24 4.93
N ASN A 336 -28.18 -1.96 4.70
CA ASN A 336 -29.18 -0.96 4.34
C ASN A 336 -29.43 -0.80 2.84
N ASN A 337 -28.68 -1.50 1.98
CA ASN A 337 -28.90 -1.47 0.54
C ASN A 337 -29.85 -2.59 0.08
N PRO A 338 -31.10 -2.28 -0.33
CA PRO A 338 -32.09 -3.28 -0.72
C PRO A 338 -31.77 -4.00 -2.05
N ALA A 339 -30.78 -3.51 -2.82
CA ALA A 339 -30.33 -4.16 -4.05
C ALA A 339 -29.43 -5.38 -3.78
N ASN A 340 -28.93 -5.54 -2.54
CA ASN A 340 -28.07 -6.65 -2.19
C ASN A 340 -28.79 -7.99 -2.16
N SER A 341 -28.05 -9.04 -2.49
CA SER A 341 -28.55 -10.41 -2.41
C SER A 341 -28.85 -10.82 -0.96
N SER A 342 -29.77 -11.78 -0.78
CA SER A 342 -30.02 -12.36 0.55
C SER A 342 -28.77 -13.01 1.17
N LEU A 343 -27.84 -13.52 0.35
CA LEU A 343 -26.57 -14.08 0.81
C LEU A 343 -25.67 -12.99 1.42
N SER A 344 -25.60 -11.84 0.76
CA SER A 344 -24.84 -10.67 1.21
C SER A 344 -25.33 -10.17 2.56
N ILE A 345 -26.65 -10.00 2.69
CA ILE A 345 -27.29 -9.55 3.93
C ILE A 345 -27.09 -10.60 5.04
N GLN A 346 -27.22 -11.88 4.71
CA GLN A 346 -27.00 -12.95 5.67
C GLN A 346 -25.55 -13.01 6.15
N TYR A 347 -24.57 -12.77 5.28
CA TYR A 347 -23.16 -12.69 5.66
C TYR A 347 -22.93 -11.59 6.71
N VAL A 348 -23.42 -10.37 6.45
CA VAL A 348 -23.28 -9.25 7.39
C VAL A 348 -23.96 -9.60 8.72
N LYS A 349 -25.20 -10.08 8.68
CA LYS A 349 -25.96 -10.46 9.89
C LYS A 349 -25.26 -11.49 10.78
N VAL A 350 -24.51 -12.41 10.19
CA VAL A 350 -23.77 -13.45 10.93
C VAL A 350 -22.49 -12.90 11.57
N ASN A 351 -21.77 -12.01 10.87
CA ASN A 351 -20.45 -11.54 11.29
C ASN A 351 -20.50 -10.25 12.13
N GLU A 352 -21.48 -9.38 11.89
CA GLU A 352 -21.61 -8.07 12.53
C GLU A 352 -21.63 -8.11 14.06
N PRO A 353 -22.34 -9.04 14.74
CA PRO A 353 -22.35 -9.05 16.21
C PRO A 353 -20.96 -9.24 16.83
N ALA A 354 -20.11 -10.07 16.20
CA ALA A 354 -18.74 -10.29 16.67
C ALA A 354 -17.86 -9.05 16.40
N LEU A 355 -18.06 -8.38 15.27
CA LEU A 355 -17.39 -7.13 14.90
C LEU A 355 -17.74 -6.00 15.88
N GLN A 356 -19.03 -5.79 16.17
CA GLN A 356 -19.50 -4.77 17.12
C GLN A 356 -18.94 -5.01 18.52
N ALA A 357 -18.97 -6.25 19.01
CA ALA A 357 -18.39 -6.59 20.31
C ALA A 357 -16.87 -6.30 20.36
N ALA A 358 -16.15 -6.54 19.25
CA ALA A 358 -14.73 -6.20 19.15
C ALA A 358 -14.50 -4.69 19.14
N ILE A 359 -15.30 -3.93 18.40
CA ILE A 359 -15.23 -2.45 18.34
C ILE A 359 -15.46 -1.85 19.72
N GLN A 360 -16.51 -2.27 20.43
CA GLN A 360 -16.82 -1.78 21.78
C GLN A 360 -15.66 -2.01 22.75
N ALA A 361 -15.06 -3.21 22.74
CA ALA A 361 -13.91 -3.53 23.59
C ALA A 361 -12.65 -2.72 23.25
N LEU A 362 -12.47 -2.34 21.98
CA LEU A 362 -11.36 -1.51 21.53
C LEU A 362 -11.61 -0.02 21.78
N GLU A 363 -12.87 0.41 21.80
CA GLU A 363 -13.24 1.81 22.02
C GLU A 363 -13.06 2.24 23.48
N GLU A 364 -13.43 1.37 24.43
CA GLU A 364 -13.36 1.66 25.87
C GLU A 364 -12.04 2.32 26.31
N PRO A 365 -10.85 1.80 25.96
CA PRO A 365 -9.58 2.43 26.35
C PRO A 365 -9.18 3.67 25.55
N LEU A 366 -9.85 3.96 24.42
CA LEU A 366 -9.59 5.15 23.59
C LEU A 366 -10.40 6.35 24.06
N ARG A 367 -11.63 6.10 24.54
CA ARG A 367 -12.59 7.14 24.89
C ARG A 367 -12.07 8.02 26.03
N GLY A 368 -11.80 9.28 25.70
CA GLY A 368 -11.31 10.28 26.67
C GLY A 368 -9.88 10.03 27.17
N ASN A 369 -9.11 9.13 26.54
CA ASN A 369 -7.75 8.85 26.96
C ASN A 369 -6.81 10.02 26.62
N SER A 370 -6.22 10.64 27.65
CA SER A 370 -5.35 11.81 27.51
C SER A 370 -4.04 11.51 26.78
N ALA A 371 -3.58 10.26 26.78
CA ALA A 371 -2.33 9.87 26.13
C ALA A 371 -2.43 9.86 24.60
N LEU A 372 -3.64 9.84 24.03
CA LEU A 372 -3.80 10.03 22.59
C LEU A 372 -3.28 11.43 22.20
N THR A 373 -2.44 11.50 21.17
CA THR A 373 -2.03 12.78 20.59
C THR A 373 -3.16 13.36 19.74
N GLU A 374 -2.97 14.56 19.18
CA GLU A 374 -3.90 15.10 18.18
C GLU A 374 -4.02 14.20 16.94
N LEU A 375 -2.94 13.50 16.57
CA LEU A 375 -2.95 12.54 15.45
C LEU A 375 -3.79 11.31 15.81
N GLY A 376 -3.62 10.78 17.03
CA GLY A 376 -4.41 9.65 17.51
C GLY A 376 -5.90 9.96 17.62
N ARG A 377 -6.24 11.11 18.21
CA ARG A 377 -7.63 11.62 18.25
C ARG A 377 -8.20 11.82 16.85
N GLY A 378 -7.38 12.31 15.91
CA GLY A 378 -7.76 12.49 14.51
C GLY A 378 -8.16 11.20 13.79
N LEU A 379 -7.62 10.04 14.19
CA LEU A 379 -8.01 8.74 13.67
C LEU A 379 -9.24 8.16 14.40
N TYR A 380 -9.35 8.41 15.71
CA TYR A 380 -10.40 7.87 16.58
C TYR A 380 -11.73 8.62 16.49
N GLU A 381 -11.73 9.92 16.81
CA GLU A 381 -12.94 10.70 17.06
C GLU A 381 -13.91 10.74 15.87
N PRO A 382 -13.46 10.88 14.60
CA PRO A 382 -14.38 10.90 13.47
C PRO A 382 -15.13 9.58 13.28
N LEU A 383 -14.47 8.44 13.56
CA LEU A 383 -15.11 7.13 13.52
C LEU A 383 -16.04 6.93 14.71
N ALA A 384 -15.64 7.34 15.91
CA ALA A 384 -16.51 7.28 17.09
C ALA A 384 -17.80 8.12 16.91
N GLU A 385 -17.68 9.32 16.34
CA GLU A 385 -18.81 10.16 15.96
C GLU A 385 -19.75 9.44 14.98
N ARG A 386 -19.20 8.71 13.99
CA ARG A 386 -19.99 7.95 13.03
C ARG A 386 -20.63 6.70 13.63
N MET A 387 -19.91 5.95 14.47
CA MET A 387 -20.43 4.77 15.16
C MET A 387 -21.62 5.15 16.05
N ALA A 388 -21.53 6.26 16.78
CA ALA A 388 -22.62 6.76 17.61
C ALA A 388 -23.89 7.13 16.80
N MET A 389 -23.77 7.44 15.51
CA MET A 389 -24.91 7.69 14.62
C MET A 389 -25.58 6.39 14.13
N LEU A 390 -24.87 5.26 14.15
CA LEU A 390 -25.41 3.95 13.76
C LEU A 390 -26.16 3.26 14.91
N GLU A 391 -25.80 3.55 16.16
CA GLU A 391 -26.42 2.97 17.36
C GLU A 391 -27.79 3.60 17.74
N VAL A 392 -28.49 4.26 16.79
CA VAL A 392 -29.80 4.94 17.00
C VAL A 392 -30.98 4.02 16.70
#